data_AF-K9GK34-F1
#
_entry.id   AF-K9GK34-F1
#
_cell.length_a   1.000
_cell.length_b   1.000
_cell.length_c   1.000
_cell.angle_alpha   90.00
_cell.angle_beta   90.00
_cell.angle_gamma   90.00
#
_symmetry.space_group_name_H-M   'P 1'
#
loop_
_entity.id
_entity.type
_entity.pdbx_description
1 polymer ?
#
loop_
_entity_poly.entity_id
_entity_poly.type
_entity_poly.pdbx_seq_one_letter_code
_entity_poly.pdbx_strand_id
1 'polypeptide(L)'
;MRHPWGVLDYHMYLSHIESGRDKLHREKECHLIGTTGFRQVTLHDEPVLDNIPSGRNPTVVFVGLPVPDMQNESSNARLVLGFDLKSDRLQGYFLDSKSPIKNYEDLWEIWSHGEAELVIDIPLERFLAVIRHTMQYQIEILEIGVLHHYGLTTRGFQAGLDLVISVQFLQFVEDFADLLSRESDELRDISMPLQDELRNLLGIGSRDSWFGAREGLNLEQYRQKQLKKVIASGLFHKQKMLVLRDGANEAMQQNKTSRPVVFVPGHSGRWWSKLQIQFLVSAMIILSFCSVFQRERVLCVGMF
;
A
#
# COMPACT_ATOMS: atom_id res chain seq x y z
N MET A 1 16.86 15.08 6.81
CA MET A 1 17.72 13.97 6.34
C MET A 1 17.84 14.07 4.83
N ARG A 2 18.86 14.76 4.32
CA ARG A 2 19.02 15.00 2.87
C ARG A 2 20.14 14.13 2.34
N HIS A 3 19.84 13.34 1.33
CA HIS A 3 20.85 12.60 0.59
C HIS A 3 21.75 13.60 -0.17
N PRO A 4 23.04 13.30 -0.42
CA PRO A 4 23.95 14.17 -1.19
C PRO A 4 23.43 14.56 -2.58
N TRP A 5 22.52 13.77 -3.14
CA TRP A 5 21.86 14.06 -4.41
C TRP A 5 20.67 15.02 -4.31
N GLY A 6 20.43 15.62 -3.14
CA GLY A 6 19.29 16.51 -2.93
C GLY A 6 17.93 15.79 -3.02
N VAL A 7 17.89 14.50 -2.70
CA VAL A 7 16.66 13.69 -2.64
C VAL A 7 16.37 13.26 -1.21
N LEU A 8 15.12 12.86 -0.94
CA LEU A 8 14.73 12.34 0.36
C LEU A 8 15.00 10.83 0.45
N ASP A 9 15.58 10.42 1.57
CA ASP A 9 15.71 9.02 1.93
C ASP A 9 14.46 8.57 2.70
N TYR A 10 13.58 7.83 2.02
CA TYR A 10 12.31 7.36 2.59
C TYR A 10 12.47 6.23 3.60
N HIS A 11 13.59 5.50 3.59
CA HIS A 11 13.89 4.54 4.65
C HIS A 11 14.22 5.26 5.95
N MET A 12 15.12 6.25 5.90
CA MET A 12 15.44 7.09 7.06
C MET A 12 14.22 7.89 7.54
N TYR A 13 13.40 8.40 6.62
CA TYR A 13 12.11 9.03 6.94
C TYR A 13 11.22 8.07 7.73
N LEU A 14 10.99 6.86 7.22
CA LEU A 14 10.16 5.86 7.88
C LEU A 14 10.71 5.51 9.27
N SER A 15 12.01 5.25 9.38
CA SER A 15 12.66 4.98 10.68
C SER A 15 12.51 6.12 11.68
N HIS A 16 12.48 7.38 11.21
CA HIS A 16 12.22 8.52 12.07
C HIS A 16 10.77 8.57 12.55
N ILE A 17 9.80 8.32 11.66
CA ILE A 17 8.37 8.26 12.00
C ILE A 17 8.08 7.12 12.99
N GLU A 18 8.76 5.99 12.86
CA GLU A 18 8.58 4.80 13.70
C GLU A 18 9.45 4.83 14.97
N SER A 19 10.32 5.83 15.13
CA SER A 19 11.28 5.89 16.23
C SER A 19 10.57 5.95 17.58
N GLY A 20 10.84 4.96 18.44
CA GLY A 20 10.21 4.84 19.77
C GLY A 20 8.76 4.36 19.75
N ARG A 21 8.21 4.00 18.59
CA ARG A 21 6.82 3.53 18.44
C ARG A 21 6.77 2.01 18.29
N ASP A 22 6.90 1.30 19.42
CA ASP A 22 6.60 -0.14 19.45
C ASP A 22 5.10 -0.39 19.28
N LYS A 23 4.71 -1.66 19.14
CA LYS A 23 3.30 -2.05 18.94
C LYS A 23 2.39 -1.46 20.03
N LEU A 24 2.78 -1.56 21.29
CA LEU A 24 1.99 -1.08 22.42
C LEU A 24 1.83 0.44 22.43
N HIS A 25 2.84 1.19 21.97
CA HIS A 25 2.72 2.64 21.78
C HIS A 25 1.80 2.99 20.61
N ARG A 26 1.94 2.31 19.47
CA ARG A 26 1.06 2.54 18.30
C ARG A 26 -0.40 2.27 18.62
N GLU A 27 -0.69 1.20 19.36
CA GLU A 27 -2.03 0.85 19.80
C GLU A 27 -2.65 1.91 20.74
N LYS A 28 -1.82 2.62 21.49
CA LYS A 28 -2.25 3.70 22.39
C LYS A 28 -2.36 5.06 21.68
N GLU A 29 -1.76 5.24 20.52
CA GLU A 29 -1.75 6.52 19.80
C GLU A 29 -2.92 6.67 18.79
N CYS A 30 -3.88 5.76 18.83
CA CYS A 30 -5.10 5.84 18.06
C CYS A 30 -6.07 6.88 18.64
N HIS A 31 -6.64 7.72 17.76
CA HIS A 31 -7.59 8.75 18.15
C HIS A 31 -8.85 8.68 17.29
N LEU A 32 -10.01 8.59 17.93
CA LEU A 32 -11.31 8.69 17.27
C LEU A 32 -11.63 10.16 16.97
N ILE A 33 -12.11 10.42 15.75
CA ILE A 33 -12.61 11.74 15.37
C ILE A 33 -14.00 11.95 15.99
N GLY A 34 -14.09 12.88 16.94
CA GLY A 34 -15.34 13.26 17.59
C GLY A 34 -15.96 14.55 17.01
N THR A 35 -17.01 15.05 17.68
CA THR A 35 -17.63 16.34 17.36
C THR A 35 -16.87 17.55 17.92
N THR A 36 -16.08 17.36 18.96
CA THR A 36 -15.39 18.42 19.71
C THR A 36 -13.87 18.27 19.74
N GLY A 37 -13.32 17.22 19.12
CA GLY A 37 -11.90 16.92 19.21
C GLY A 37 -11.52 15.55 18.69
N PHE A 38 -10.22 15.28 18.75
CA PHE A 38 -9.67 13.93 18.71
C PHE A 38 -9.68 13.35 20.12
N ARG A 39 -10.27 12.16 20.28
CA ARG A 39 -10.26 11.44 21.56
C ARG A 39 -9.40 10.21 21.43
N GLN A 40 -8.39 10.07 22.28
CA GLN A 40 -7.58 8.86 22.36
C GLN A 40 -8.47 7.64 22.65
N VAL A 41 -8.27 6.57 21.91
CA VAL A 41 -9.02 5.32 22.05
C VAL A 41 -8.06 4.13 22.03
N THR A 42 -8.40 3.11 22.81
CA THR A 42 -7.71 1.83 22.79
C THR A 42 -8.57 0.86 22.00
N LEU A 43 -8.04 0.31 20.91
CA LEU A 43 -8.78 -0.51 19.94
C LEU A 43 -8.71 -2.03 20.24
N HIS A 44 -8.49 -2.42 21.50
CA HIS A 44 -8.42 -3.84 21.90
C HIS A 44 -9.78 -4.51 22.11
N ASP A 45 -10.82 -3.72 22.38
CA ASP A 45 -12.21 -4.17 22.60
C ASP A 45 -13.15 -3.45 21.61
N GLU A 46 -14.45 -3.76 21.62
CA GLU A 46 -15.46 -2.96 20.90
C GLU A 46 -15.33 -1.49 21.32
N PRO A 47 -14.84 -0.59 20.44
CA PRO A 47 -14.55 0.78 20.84
C PRO A 47 -15.85 1.48 21.20
N VAL A 48 -15.86 2.22 22.31
CA VAL A 48 -17.04 2.98 22.73
C VAL A 48 -17.26 4.14 21.74
N LEU A 49 -18.23 3.99 20.85
CA LEU A 49 -18.52 4.87 19.71
C LEU A 49 -19.45 6.05 20.08
N ASP A 50 -19.14 6.76 21.16
CA ASP A 50 -19.91 7.94 21.59
C ASP A 50 -19.42 9.23 20.93
N ASN A 51 -20.32 10.22 20.79
CA ASN A 51 -20.02 11.57 20.28
C ASN A 51 -19.44 11.61 18.85
N ILE A 52 -19.87 10.68 18.00
CA ILE A 52 -19.53 10.68 16.57
C ILE A 52 -20.37 11.74 15.85
N PRO A 53 -19.78 12.54 14.93
CA PRO A 53 -20.53 13.49 14.13
C PRO A 53 -21.68 12.81 13.36
N SER A 54 -22.90 13.33 13.47
CA SER A 54 -24.06 12.79 12.77
C SER A 54 -23.81 12.73 11.26
N GLY A 55 -24.04 11.55 10.65
CA GLY A 55 -23.83 11.33 9.22
C GLY A 55 -22.38 11.04 8.81
N ARG A 56 -21.43 10.95 9.75
CA ARG A 56 -20.08 10.44 9.50
C ARG A 56 -19.87 9.08 10.14
N ASN A 57 -19.02 8.28 9.51
CA ASN A 57 -18.59 7.03 10.10
C ASN A 57 -17.53 7.28 11.20
N PRO A 58 -17.44 6.39 12.19
CA PRO A 58 -16.35 6.40 13.16
C PRO A 58 -15.00 6.18 12.47
N THR A 59 -14.24 7.26 12.30
CA THR A 59 -12.87 7.18 11.77
C THR A 59 -11.87 7.29 12.91
N VAL A 60 -10.94 6.34 12.98
CA VAL A 60 -9.81 6.37 13.90
C VAL A 60 -8.57 6.81 13.14
N VAL A 61 -7.90 7.86 13.59
CA VAL A 61 -6.58 8.26 13.07
C VAL A 61 -5.48 7.58 13.89
N PHE A 62 -4.46 7.05 13.21
CA PHE A 62 -3.40 6.26 13.86
C PHE A 62 -1.98 6.77 13.57
N VAL A 63 -1.81 7.63 12.56
CA VAL A 63 -0.53 8.31 12.30
C VAL A 63 -0.72 9.61 11.52
N GLY A 64 0.08 10.62 11.85
CA GLY A 64 0.23 11.84 11.06
C GLY A 64 1.62 11.90 10.43
N LEU A 65 1.69 11.91 9.10
CA LEU A 65 2.92 11.91 8.33
C LEU A 65 3.22 13.33 7.83
N PRO A 66 4.36 13.95 8.19
CA PRO A 66 4.82 15.18 7.54
C PRO A 66 5.03 14.94 6.05
N VAL A 67 4.39 15.73 5.18
CA VAL A 67 4.55 15.59 3.72
C VAL A 67 5.74 16.41 3.26
N PRO A 68 6.85 15.79 2.82
CA PRO A 68 8.05 16.52 2.46
C PRO A 68 7.82 17.36 1.19
N ASP A 69 8.14 18.65 1.27
CA ASP A 69 8.19 19.54 0.12
C ASP A 69 9.64 19.99 -0.12
N MET A 70 10.20 19.55 -1.25
CA MET A 70 11.59 19.85 -1.62
C MET A 70 11.77 21.29 -2.10
N GLN A 71 10.67 21.96 -2.50
CA GLN A 71 10.67 23.36 -2.91
C GLN A 71 10.41 24.30 -1.72
N ASN A 72 9.72 23.81 -0.69
CA ASN A 72 9.41 24.57 0.52
C ASN A 72 9.69 23.77 1.80
N GLU A 73 10.90 23.93 2.34
CA GLU A 73 11.31 23.30 3.61
C GLU A 73 10.48 23.74 4.82
N SER A 74 9.79 24.88 4.72
CA SER A 74 8.90 25.40 5.77
C SER A 74 7.46 24.90 5.67
N SER A 75 7.19 23.98 4.73
CA SER A 75 5.87 23.36 4.58
C SER A 75 5.48 22.62 5.86
N ASN A 76 4.30 22.95 6.39
CA ASN A 76 3.69 22.21 7.50
C ASN A 76 2.67 21.19 7.01
N ALA A 77 2.74 20.82 5.73
CA ALA A 77 1.82 19.86 5.15
C ALA A 77 1.88 18.52 5.89
N ARG A 78 0.71 17.93 6.14
CA ARG A 78 0.58 16.62 6.78
C ARG A 78 -0.40 15.73 6.05
N LEU A 79 -0.15 14.44 6.09
CA LEU A 79 -1.07 13.40 5.68
C LEU A 79 -1.43 12.58 6.94
N VAL A 80 -2.66 12.72 7.40
CA VAL A 80 -3.19 11.98 8.55
C VAL A 80 -3.87 10.72 8.04
N LEU A 81 -3.33 9.56 8.41
CA LEU A 81 -3.89 8.27 8.05
C LEU A 81 -4.90 7.83 9.11
N GLY A 82 -6.00 7.25 8.63
CA GLY A 82 -7.04 6.72 9.48
C GLY A 82 -7.75 5.52 8.89
N PHE A 83 -8.69 5.00 9.67
CA PHE A 83 -9.49 3.84 9.32
C PHE A 83 -10.96 4.10 9.71
N ASP A 84 -11.84 3.95 8.73
CA ASP A 84 -13.29 3.98 8.92
C ASP A 84 -13.74 2.62 9.46
N LEU A 85 -14.06 2.58 10.77
CA LEU A 85 -14.43 1.35 11.49
C LEU A 85 -15.77 0.76 11.03
N LYS A 86 -16.61 1.51 10.31
CA LYS A 86 -17.94 1.03 9.91
C LYS A 86 -17.91 0.45 8.50
N SER A 87 -17.11 1.03 7.62
CA SER A 87 -17.06 0.66 6.20
C SER A 87 -15.80 -0.12 5.82
N ASP A 88 -14.92 -0.39 6.78
CA ASP A 88 -13.63 -1.07 6.63
C ASP A 88 -12.74 -0.42 5.56
N ARG A 89 -12.56 0.90 5.68
CA ARG A 89 -11.82 1.70 4.68
C ARG A 89 -10.61 2.37 5.28
N LEU A 90 -9.47 2.20 4.61
CA LEU A 90 -8.26 2.95 4.85
C LEU A 90 -8.43 4.36 4.27
N GLN A 91 -8.17 5.36 5.09
CA GLN A 91 -8.38 6.77 4.78
C GLN A 91 -7.08 7.56 4.95
N GLY A 92 -6.93 8.62 4.17
CA GLY A 92 -5.82 9.57 4.28
C GLY A 92 -6.30 10.98 4.02
N TYR A 93 -6.05 11.86 4.98
CA TYR A 93 -6.46 13.25 4.96
C TYR A 93 -5.25 14.16 4.82
N PHE A 94 -5.21 14.93 3.74
CA PHE A 94 -4.17 15.91 3.51
C PHE A 94 -4.55 17.24 4.17
N LEU A 95 -3.61 17.85 4.87
CA LEU A 95 -3.76 19.14 5.52
C LEU A 95 -2.59 20.04 5.10
N ASP A 96 -2.90 21.23 4.59
CA ASP A 96 -1.93 22.28 4.29
C ASP A 96 -2.03 23.41 5.32
N SER A 97 -1.27 23.29 6.40
CA SER A 97 -1.33 24.28 7.48
C SER A 97 -0.33 25.42 7.27
N LYS A 98 -0.78 26.65 7.53
CA LYS A 98 0.12 27.82 7.64
C LYS A 98 0.96 27.80 8.92
N SER A 99 0.53 27.04 9.92
CA SER A 99 1.15 26.96 11.24
C SER A 99 1.63 25.54 11.54
N PRO A 100 2.77 25.36 12.26
CA PRO A 100 3.24 24.03 12.63
C PRO A 100 2.23 23.27 13.48
N ILE A 101 1.89 22.04 13.09
CA ILE A 101 1.03 21.13 13.85
C ILE A 101 1.90 20.40 14.88
N LYS A 102 1.78 20.76 16.16
CA LYS A 102 2.60 20.16 17.23
C LYS A 102 1.87 19.06 17.98
N ASN A 103 0.55 19.14 18.06
CA ASN A 103 -0.29 18.21 18.82
C ASN A 103 -1.64 17.96 18.13
N TYR A 104 -2.52 17.20 18.78
CA TYR A 104 -3.84 16.88 18.25
C TYR A 104 -4.83 18.05 18.38
N GLU A 105 -4.59 18.99 19.29
CA GLU A 105 -5.38 20.22 19.41
C GLU A 105 -5.19 21.11 18.19
N ASP A 106 -3.95 21.33 17.75
CA ASP A 106 -3.61 22.05 16.52
C ASP A 106 -4.23 21.34 15.30
N LEU A 107 -4.17 20.00 15.28
CA LEU A 107 -4.78 19.20 14.22
C LEU A 107 -6.30 19.38 14.21
N TRP A 108 -6.94 19.38 15.37
CA TRP A 108 -8.39 19.57 15.50
C TRP A 108 -8.83 20.93 15.02
N GLU A 109 -8.07 21.98 15.33
CA GLU A 109 -8.37 23.32 14.85
C GLU A 109 -8.50 23.32 13.32
N ILE A 110 -7.49 22.83 12.61
CA ILE A 110 -7.49 22.74 11.14
C ILE A 110 -8.65 21.87 10.63
N TRP A 111 -8.86 20.71 11.28
CA TRP A 111 -9.91 19.77 10.90
C TRP A 111 -11.32 20.37 11.04
N SER A 112 -11.55 21.13 12.12
CA SER A 112 -12.84 21.75 12.46
C SER A 112 -13.23 22.86 11.48
N HIS A 113 -12.24 23.53 10.88
CA HIS A 113 -12.45 24.52 9.81
C HIS A 113 -12.70 23.87 8.44
N GLY A 114 -12.67 22.54 8.33
CA GLY A 114 -12.91 21.83 7.08
C GLY A 114 -11.73 21.87 6.10
N GLU A 115 -10.53 22.17 6.59
CA GLU A 115 -9.31 22.26 5.77
C GLU A 115 -8.62 20.90 5.55
N ALA A 116 -9.17 19.82 6.12
CA ALA A 116 -8.71 18.45 5.89
C ALA A 116 -9.33 17.87 4.61
N GLU A 117 -8.52 17.65 3.59
CA GLU A 117 -8.93 17.06 2.31
C GLU A 117 -8.80 15.53 2.36
N LEU A 118 -9.90 14.79 2.15
CA LEU A 118 -9.83 13.33 2.00
C LEU A 118 -9.22 12.98 0.64
N VAL A 119 -7.97 12.49 0.65
CA VAL A 119 -7.20 12.18 -0.57
C VAL A 119 -6.97 10.70 -0.81
N ILE A 120 -7.20 9.85 0.20
CA ILE A 120 -7.16 8.39 0.11
C ILE A 120 -8.43 7.85 0.76
N ASP A 121 -9.15 6.96 0.06
CA ASP A 121 -10.33 6.28 0.59
C ASP A 121 -10.49 4.90 -0.07
N ILE A 122 -9.96 3.85 0.56
CA ILE A 122 -9.77 2.54 -0.08
C ILE A 122 -10.37 1.45 0.81
N PRO A 123 -11.24 0.55 0.29
CA PRO A 123 -11.63 -0.63 1.04
C PRO A 123 -10.39 -1.47 1.40
N LEU A 124 -10.30 -1.96 2.63
CA LEU A 124 -9.16 -2.75 3.13
C LEU A 124 -8.83 -3.92 2.18
N GLU A 125 -9.85 -4.68 1.76
CA GLU A 125 -9.69 -5.80 0.84
C GLU A 125 -9.04 -5.39 -0.50
N ARG A 126 -9.46 -4.25 -1.06
CA ARG A 126 -8.90 -3.73 -2.31
C ARG A 126 -7.44 -3.34 -2.15
N PHE A 127 -7.10 -2.71 -1.02
CA PHE A 127 -5.72 -2.34 -0.71
C PHE A 127 -4.82 -3.58 -0.65
N LEU A 128 -5.21 -4.60 0.13
CA LEU A 128 -4.44 -5.85 0.25
C LEU A 128 -4.29 -6.57 -1.09
N ALA A 129 -5.35 -6.64 -1.90
CA ALA A 129 -5.31 -7.23 -3.23
C ALA A 129 -4.30 -6.52 -4.15
N VAL A 130 -4.32 -5.18 -4.14
CA VAL A 130 -3.45 -4.35 -4.97
C VAL A 130 -1.98 -4.51 -4.57
N ILE A 131 -1.67 -4.45 -3.27
CA ILE A 131 -0.30 -4.61 -2.79
C ILE A 131 0.21 -6.01 -3.13
N ARG A 132 -0.57 -7.05 -2.85
CA ARG A 132 -0.20 -8.43 -3.18
C ARG A 132 0.04 -8.62 -4.67
N HIS A 133 -0.86 -8.11 -5.52
CA HIS A 133 -0.71 -8.20 -6.97
C HIS A 133 0.55 -7.47 -7.46
N THR A 134 0.81 -6.27 -6.94
CA THR A 134 2.00 -5.49 -7.26
C THR A 134 3.27 -6.27 -6.93
N MET A 135 3.37 -6.78 -5.70
CA MET A 135 4.56 -7.52 -5.23
C MET A 135 4.78 -8.82 -6.01
N GLN A 136 3.70 -9.50 -6.42
CA GLN A 136 3.80 -10.79 -7.11
C GLN A 136 4.08 -10.68 -8.61
N TYR A 137 3.54 -9.66 -9.27
CA TYR A 137 3.46 -9.65 -10.73
C TYR A 137 3.89 -8.34 -11.39
N GLN A 138 3.92 -7.21 -10.67
CA GLN A 138 4.11 -5.88 -11.25
C GLN A 138 4.93 -4.97 -10.32
N ILE A 139 6.09 -5.47 -9.87
CA ILE A 139 6.92 -4.76 -8.88
C ILE A 139 7.43 -3.41 -9.42
N GLU A 140 7.53 -3.25 -10.73
CA GLU A 140 7.90 -2.00 -11.41
C GLU A 140 6.94 -0.83 -11.10
N ILE A 141 5.70 -1.11 -10.70
CA ILE A 141 4.74 -0.05 -10.29
C ILE A 141 5.25 0.70 -9.05
N LEU A 142 6.09 0.07 -8.22
CA LEU A 142 6.68 0.73 -7.06
C LEU A 142 7.58 1.92 -7.44
N GLU A 143 8.08 2.00 -8.67
CA GLU A 143 8.89 3.14 -9.13
C GLU A 143 8.05 4.41 -9.35
N ILE A 144 6.76 4.26 -9.64
CA ILE A 144 5.82 5.36 -9.92
C ILE A 144 4.85 5.64 -8.76
N GLY A 145 4.64 4.67 -7.88
CA GLY A 145 3.69 4.74 -6.76
C GLY A 145 2.43 3.92 -7.02
N VAL A 146 2.14 2.99 -6.12
CA VAL A 146 1.01 2.06 -6.17
C VAL A 146 -0.32 2.80 -6.04
N LEU A 147 -0.45 3.70 -5.05
CA LEU A 147 -1.74 4.36 -4.83
C LEU A 147 -2.09 5.25 -6.02
N HIS A 148 -1.10 5.94 -6.58
CA HIS A 148 -1.30 6.74 -7.78
C HIS A 148 -1.66 5.87 -9.00
N HIS A 149 -0.89 4.82 -9.27
CA HIS A 149 -1.08 3.95 -10.44
C HIS A 149 -2.48 3.34 -10.49
N TYR A 150 -2.98 2.83 -9.36
CA TYR A 150 -4.29 2.19 -9.27
C TYR A 150 -5.45 3.16 -8.99
N GLY A 151 -5.20 4.47 -9.02
CA GLY A 151 -6.22 5.50 -8.77
C GLY A 151 -6.82 5.43 -7.37
N LEU A 152 -6.01 5.05 -6.38
CA LEU A 152 -6.39 4.91 -4.97
C LEU A 152 -6.20 6.20 -4.17
N THR A 153 -5.58 7.20 -4.78
CA THR A 153 -5.45 8.55 -4.24
C THR A 153 -5.81 9.60 -5.29
N THR A 154 -6.40 10.70 -4.86
CA THR A 154 -6.67 11.88 -5.70
C THR A 154 -5.45 12.79 -5.84
N ARG A 155 -4.38 12.54 -5.06
CA ARG A 155 -3.18 13.36 -5.02
C ARG A 155 -1.94 12.56 -5.41
N GLY A 156 -1.07 13.14 -6.23
CA GLY A 156 0.22 12.55 -6.56
C GLY A 156 1.20 12.67 -5.40
N PHE A 157 1.59 11.54 -4.81
CA PHE A 157 2.72 11.46 -3.87
C PHE A 157 3.98 10.95 -4.59
N GLN A 158 5.16 11.29 -4.06
CA GLN A 158 6.38 10.63 -4.52
C GLN A 158 6.31 9.14 -4.21
N ALA A 159 6.82 8.29 -5.09
CA ALA A 159 6.75 6.84 -4.95
C ALA A 159 7.27 6.35 -3.59
N GLY A 160 8.33 6.95 -3.04
CA GLY A 160 8.82 6.60 -1.72
C GLY A 160 7.85 6.94 -0.57
N LEU A 161 7.11 8.06 -0.67
CA LEU A 161 6.06 8.39 0.31
C LEU A 161 4.86 7.45 0.16
N ASP A 162 4.53 7.08 -1.08
CA ASP A 162 3.48 6.11 -1.41
C ASP A 162 3.75 4.73 -0.77
N LEU A 163 5.01 4.28 -0.84
CA LEU A 163 5.48 3.08 -0.13
C LEU A 163 5.37 3.25 1.40
N VAL A 164 5.76 4.40 1.94
CA VAL A 164 5.64 4.66 3.39
C VAL A 164 4.17 4.60 3.84
N ILE A 165 3.25 5.21 3.10
CA ILE A 165 1.81 5.15 3.38
C ILE A 165 1.34 3.69 3.37
N SER A 166 1.75 2.93 2.36
CA SER A 166 1.40 1.51 2.23
C SER A 166 1.91 0.67 3.41
N VAL A 167 3.15 0.92 3.85
CA VAL A 167 3.72 0.27 5.04
C VAL A 167 2.93 0.64 6.31
N GLN A 168 2.57 1.91 6.50
CA GLN A 168 1.79 2.33 7.67
C GLN A 168 0.37 1.72 7.68
N PHE A 169 -0.27 1.58 6.51
CA PHE A 169 -1.55 0.87 6.41
C PHE A 169 -1.42 -0.61 6.74
N LEU A 170 -0.41 -1.31 6.22
CA LEU A 170 -0.18 -2.72 6.57
C LEU A 170 0.13 -2.89 8.06
N GLN A 171 0.90 -1.96 8.65
CA GLN A 171 1.20 -1.97 10.08
C GLN A 171 -0.07 -1.84 10.93
N PHE A 172 -0.97 -0.94 10.55
CA PHE A 172 -2.27 -0.82 11.20
C PHE A 172 -3.08 -2.13 11.09
N VAL A 173 -3.08 -2.76 9.91
CA VAL A 173 -3.77 -4.03 9.70
C VAL A 173 -3.20 -5.14 10.58
N GLU A 174 -1.88 -5.22 10.73
CA GLU A 174 -1.20 -6.17 11.60
C GLU A 174 -1.54 -5.92 13.09
N ASP A 175 -1.40 -4.67 13.52
CA ASP A 175 -1.59 -4.26 14.93
C ASP A 175 -3.02 -4.56 15.39
N PHE A 176 -4.01 -4.31 14.52
CA PHE A 176 -5.43 -4.45 14.84
C PHE A 176 -6.14 -5.62 14.16
N ALA A 177 -5.41 -6.64 13.71
CA ALA A 177 -6.00 -7.77 12.98
C ALA A 177 -7.16 -8.45 13.73
N ASP A 178 -7.09 -8.54 15.06
CA ASP A 178 -8.14 -9.15 15.90
C ASP A 178 -9.45 -8.34 15.90
N LEU A 179 -9.36 -7.01 15.72
CA LEU A 179 -10.52 -6.14 15.56
C LEU A 179 -11.09 -6.22 14.13
N LEU A 180 -10.20 -6.31 13.15
CA LEU A 180 -10.55 -6.22 11.73
C LEU A 180 -11.11 -7.53 11.16
N SER A 181 -10.75 -8.68 11.73
CA SER A 181 -11.16 -9.98 11.22
C SER A 181 -11.28 -11.02 12.32
N ARG A 182 -12.25 -11.92 12.20
CA ARG A 182 -12.34 -13.15 13.01
C ARG A 182 -11.25 -14.17 12.67
N GLU A 183 -10.71 -14.06 11.45
CA GLU A 183 -9.60 -14.85 10.94
C GLU A 183 -8.34 -13.98 11.00
N SER A 184 -8.03 -13.46 12.19
CA SER A 184 -6.95 -12.49 12.39
C SER A 184 -5.56 -13.05 12.09
N ASP A 185 -5.37 -14.36 12.30
CA ASP A 185 -4.14 -15.07 11.90
C ASP A 185 -3.95 -15.06 10.38
N GLU A 186 -5.00 -15.30 9.59
CA GLU A 186 -4.90 -15.25 8.12
C GLU A 186 -4.60 -13.83 7.61
N LEU A 187 -5.19 -12.82 8.27
CA LEU A 187 -4.93 -11.42 7.94
C LEU A 187 -3.46 -11.04 8.23
N ARG A 188 -2.87 -11.56 9.31
CA ARG A 188 -1.45 -11.40 9.63
C ARG A 188 -0.55 -12.14 8.66
N ASP A 189 -0.90 -13.38 8.31
CA ASP A 189 -0.17 -14.18 7.33
C ASP A 189 -0.08 -13.50 5.95
N ILE A 190 -1.08 -12.68 5.59
CA ILE A 190 -1.07 -11.87 4.37
C ILE A 190 -0.28 -10.57 4.56
N SER A 191 -0.53 -9.83 5.64
CA SER A 191 -0.02 -8.46 5.80
C SER A 191 1.45 -8.41 6.19
N MET A 192 1.91 -9.26 7.12
CA MET A 192 3.28 -9.22 7.65
C MET A 192 4.35 -9.44 6.56
N PRO A 193 4.25 -10.44 5.67
CA PRO A 193 5.27 -10.63 4.65
C PRO A 193 5.36 -9.48 3.65
N LEU A 194 4.20 -8.93 3.23
CA LEU A 194 4.16 -7.78 2.32
C LEU A 194 4.80 -6.55 2.95
N GLN A 195 4.50 -6.33 4.22
CA GLN A 195 5.03 -5.25 5.01
C GLN A 195 6.56 -5.32 5.15
N ASP A 196 7.10 -6.50 5.48
CA ASP A 196 8.54 -6.72 5.60
C ASP A 196 9.25 -6.54 4.26
N GLU A 197 8.65 -7.02 3.17
CA GLU A 197 9.22 -6.90 1.84
C GLU A 197 9.29 -5.44 1.38
N LEU A 198 8.23 -4.65 1.60
CA LEU A 198 8.23 -3.20 1.31
C LEU A 198 9.27 -2.45 2.15
N ARG A 199 9.41 -2.76 3.44
CA ARG A 199 10.46 -2.17 4.29
C ARG A 199 11.85 -2.55 3.81
N ASN A 200 12.05 -3.80 3.42
CA ASN A 200 13.31 -4.26 2.87
C ASN A 200 13.66 -3.54 1.56
N LEU A 201 12.69 -3.30 0.68
CA LEU A 201 12.90 -2.53 -0.56
C LEU A 201 13.33 -1.09 -0.26
N LEU A 202 12.70 -0.41 0.71
CA LEU A 202 13.15 0.90 1.17
C LEU A 202 14.59 0.84 1.70
N GLY A 203 14.91 -0.16 2.54
CA GLY A 203 16.25 -0.34 3.11
C GLY A 203 17.33 -0.60 2.07
N ILE A 204 17.07 -1.49 1.10
CA ILE A 204 17.98 -1.77 -0.03
C ILE A 204 18.17 -0.51 -0.87
N GLY A 205 17.08 0.19 -1.22
CA GLY A 205 17.13 1.41 -2.01
C GLY A 205 17.95 2.51 -1.34
N SER A 206 17.73 2.72 -0.03
CA SER A 206 18.52 3.65 0.78
C SER A 206 19.99 3.26 0.79
N ARG A 207 20.32 2.03 1.20
CA ARG A 207 21.71 1.54 1.24
C ARG A 207 22.42 1.73 -0.09
N ASP A 208 21.83 1.23 -1.18
CA ASP A 208 22.45 1.24 -2.51
C ASP A 208 22.64 2.68 -3.02
N SER A 209 21.71 3.60 -2.70
CA SER A 209 21.85 5.02 -3.03
C SER A 209 23.02 5.69 -2.30
N TRP A 210 23.18 5.44 -1.00
CA TRP A 210 24.28 5.98 -0.20
C TRP A 210 25.65 5.45 -0.65
N PHE A 211 25.74 4.16 -1.01
CA PHE A 211 26.95 3.61 -1.59
C PHE A 211 27.25 4.21 -2.97
N GLY A 212 26.22 4.41 -3.81
CA GLY A 212 26.37 5.10 -5.09
C GLY A 212 26.94 6.51 -4.94
N ALA A 213 26.42 7.29 -3.99
CA ALA A 213 26.94 8.62 -3.69
C ALA A 213 28.39 8.57 -3.16
N ARG A 214 28.69 7.62 -2.27
CA ARG A 214 30.06 7.41 -1.75
C ARG A 214 31.05 7.02 -2.86
N GLU A 215 30.62 6.28 -3.88
CA GLU A 215 31.40 5.96 -5.08
C GLU A 215 31.61 7.18 -6.00
N GLY A 216 31.06 8.35 -5.66
CA GLY A 216 31.18 9.58 -6.45
C GLY A 216 30.22 9.62 -7.64
N LEU A 217 29.23 8.71 -7.71
CA LEU A 217 28.20 8.76 -8.75
C LEU A 217 27.24 9.92 -8.44
N ASN A 218 26.86 10.67 -9.48
CA ASN A 218 25.67 11.50 -9.41
C ASN A 218 24.41 10.66 -9.61
N LEU A 219 23.24 11.25 -9.35
CA LEU A 219 21.94 10.55 -9.42
C LEU A 219 21.67 9.93 -10.79
N GLU A 220 22.02 10.63 -11.88
CA GLU A 220 21.77 10.14 -13.24
C GLU A 220 22.68 8.95 -13.57
N GLN A 221 23.97 9.04 -13.24
CA GLN A 221 24.91 7.93 -13.39
C GLN A 221 24.47 6.70 -12.59
N TYR A 222 23.98 6.91 -11.37
CA TYR A 222 23.44 5.84 -10.55
C TYR A 222 22.21 5.19 -11.20
N ARG A 223 21.24 5.98 -11.67
CA ARG A 223 20.05 5.47 -12.37
C ARG A 223 20.42 4.66 -13.62
N GLN A 224 21.34 5.17 -14.43
CA GLN A 224 21.85 4.46 -15.61
C GLN A 224 22.54 3.13 -15.23
N LYS A 225 23.31 3.10 -14.14
CA LYS A 225 23.94 1.87 -13.62
C LYS A 225 22.88 0.84 -13.21
N GLN A 226 21.82 1.26 -12.51
CA GLN A 226 20.73 0.36 -12.12
C GLN A 226 19.92 -0.15 -13.32
N LEU A 227 19.58 0.72 -14.27
CA LEU A 227 18.87 0.31 -15.48
C LEU A 227 19.67 -0.74 -16.29
N LYS A 228 20.98 -0.51 -16.45
CA LYS A 228 21.87 -1.50 -17.11
C LYS A 228 21.86 -2.84 -16.39
N LYS A 229 21.83 -2.85 -15.05
CA LYS A 229 21.76 -4.08 -14.24
C LYS A 229 20.44 -4.82 -14.48
N VAL A 230 19.31 -4.10 -14.48
CA VAL A 230 17.98 -4.67 -14.76
C VAL A 230 17.95 -5.27 -16.16
N ILE A 231 18.36 -4.51 -17.19
CA ILE A 231 18.42 -5.00 -18.57
C ILE A 231 19.32 -6.24 -18.67
N ALA A 232 20.53 -6.19 -18.11
CA ALA A 232 21.46 -7.33 -18.13
C ALA A 232 20.85 -8.58 -17.49
N SER A 233 20.15 -8.43 -16.36
CA SER A 233 19.45 -9.54 -15.71
C SER A 233 18.31 -10.10 -16.59
N GLY A 234 17.57 -9.21 -17.27
CA GLY A 234 16.50 -9.57 -18.19
C GLY A 234 16.98 -10.24 -19.48
N LEU A 235 18.28 -10.17 -19.83
CA LEU A 235 18.80 -10.94 -20.97
C LEU A 235 18.87 -12.45 -20.68
N PHE A 236 18.86 -12.85 -19.40
CA PHE A 236 18.87 -14.26 -18.99
C PHE A 236 17.45 -14.82 -18.85
N HIS A 237 16.72 -14.93 -19.97
CA HIS A 237 15.48 -15.71 -20.00
C HIS A 237 15.76 -17.18 -20.30
N LYS A 238 15.07 -18.08 -19.59
CA LYS A 238 14.99 -19.49 -19.95
C LYS A 238 14.22 -19.58 -21.28
N GLN A 239 14.92 -19.57 -22.41
CA GLN A 239 14.33 -19.95 -23.68
C GLN A 239 13.73 -21.34 -23.50
N LYS A 240 12.40 -21.45 -23.48
CA LYS A 240 11.77 -22.68 -23.94
C LYS A 240 12.13 -22.75 -25.41
N MET A 241 13.23 -23.43 -25.72
CA MET A 241 13.47 -23.95 -27.05
C MET A 241 12.26 -24.84 -27.35
N LEU A 242 11.26 -24.28 -28.03
CA LEU A 242 10.39 -25.08 -28.87
C LEU A 242 11.35 -25.70 -29.88
N VAL A 243 11.84 -26.88 -29.54
CA VAL A 243 12.49 -27.76 -30.50
C VAL A 243 11.45 -27.94 -31.58
N LEU A 244 11.62 -27.22 -32.69
CA LEU A 244 10.97 -27.51 -33.96
C LEU A 244 11.51 -28.88 -34.37
N ARG A 245 10.93 -29.93 -33.79
CA ARG A 245 11.12 -31.29 -34.24
C ARG A 245 10.11 -31.48 -35.36
N ASP A 246 10.55 -31.16 -36.56
CA ASP A 246 9.88 -31.63 -37.77
C ASP A 246 9.81 -33.15 -37.74
N GLY A 247 8.63 -33.69 -38.03
CA GLY A 247 8.47 -35.00 -38.62
C GLY A 247 8.17 -36.18 -37.70
N ALA A 248 6.89 -36.55 -37.73
CA ALA A 248 6.38 -37.93 -37.86
C ALA A 248 6.04 -38.77 -36.60
N ASN A 249 4.73 -39.02 -36.53
CA ASN A 249 4.03 -40.28 -36.28
C ASN A 249 3.42 -40.58 -34.89
N GLU A 250 2.08 -40.55 -34.93
CA GLU A 250 1.13 -41.58 -34.49
C GLU A 250 0.70 -41.68 -33.01
N ALA A 251 -0.52 -41.17 -32.80
CA ALA A 251 -1.74 -41.88 -32.40
C ALA A 251 -1.92 -42.54 -31.00
N MET A 252 -3.02 -42.10 -30.37
CA MET A 252 -4.03 -42.83 -29.57
C MET A 252 -3.65 -43.57 -28.27
N GLN A 253 -4.32 -43.18 -27.17
CA GLN A 253 -5.30 -44.00 -26.38
C GLN A 253 -5.79 -43.17 -25.17
N GLN A 254 -7.06 -42.72 -25.16
CA GLN A 254 -8.23 -43.34 -24.51
C GLN A 254 -8.24 -43.41 -22.97
N ASN A 255 -9.23 -42.68 -22.41
CA ASN A 255 -10.13 -43.03 -21.30
C ASN A 255 -9.57 -43.45 -19.93
N LYS A 256 -9.83 -42.59 -18.93
CA LYS A 256 -10.40 -43.04 -17.64
C LYS A 256 -11.50 -42.10 -17.17
N THR A 257 -12.72 -42.62 -17.22
CA THR A 257 -13.92 -42.12 -16.54
C THR A 257 -13.80 -42.34 -15.03
N SER A 258 -14.27 -41.39 -14.23
CA SER A 258 -14.71 -41.63 -12.85
C SER A 258 -16.02 -40.89 -12.59
N ARG A 259 -16.93 -41.59 -11.89
CA ARG A 259 -18.36 -41.29 -11.70
C ARG A 259 -18.59 -40.19 -10.64
N PRO A 260 -19.80 -39.57 -10.61
CA PRO A 260 -20.07 -38.36 -9.84
C PRO A 260 -20.35 -38.66 -8.37
N VAL A 261 -19.83 -37.82 -7.47
CA VAL A 261 -20.19 -37.83 -6.05
C VAL A 261 -21.43 -36.98 -5.85
N VAL A 262 -22.48 -37.60 -5.32
CA VAL A 262 -23.73 -36.97 -4.90
C VAL A 262 -23.50 -36.27 -3.56
N PHE A 263 -23.72 -34.95 -3.52
CA PHE A 263 -23.82 -34.18 -2.28
C PHE A 263 -25.30 -33.96 -1.92
N VAL A 264 -25.67 -34.32 -0.69
CA VAL A 264 -26.95 -33.92 -0.06
C VAL A 264 -26.65 -32.80 0.96
N PRO A 265 -27.47 -31.72 1.03
CA PRO A 265 -27.06 -30.43 1.59
C PRO A 265 -27.45 -30.21 3.06
N GLY A 266 -26.64 -29.41 3.77
CA GLY A 266 -26.94 -28.85 5.09
C GLY A 266 -26.08 -27.61 5.38
N HIS A 267 -26.75 -26.48 5.57
CA HIS A 267 -26.33 -25.09 5.84
C HIS A 267 -25.16 -24.89 6.84
N SER A 268 -24.30 -23.85 6.81
CA SER A 268 -24.14 -22.64 5.98
C SER A 268 -22.72 -22.04 6.20
N GLY A 269 -21.81 -22.19 5.22
CA GLY A 269 -20.48 -21.54 5.18
C GLY A 269 -20.41 -20.50 4.05
N ARG A 270 -21.37 -19.55 4.03
CA ARG A 270 -21.73 -18.81 2.80
C ARG A 270 -21.14 -17.41 2.66
N TRP A 271 -20.20 -17.01 3.51
CA TRP A 271 -19.56 -15.68 3.41
C TRP A 271 -18.17 -15.75 2.75
N TRP A 272 -17.26 -16.60 3.21
CA TRP A 272 -15.85 -16.53 2.77
C TRP A 272 -15.51 -17.31 1.49
N SER A 273 -16.29 -18.33 1.13
CA SER A 273 -16.20 -18.98 -0.20
C SER A 273 -16.63 -18.04 -1.33
N LYS A 274 -17.48 -17.04 -1.02
CA LYS A 274 -17.78 -15.95 -1.96
C LYS A 274 -16.66 -14.92 -1.99
N LEU A 275 -15.94 -14.67 -0.91
CA LEU A 275 -14.79 -13.75 -0.88
C LEU A 275 -13.64 -14.22 -1.75
N GLN A 276 -13.20 -15.49 -1.69
CA GLN A 276 -12.13 -15.96 -2.60
C GLN A 276 -12.54 -15.86 -4.08
N ILE A 277 -13.80 -16.17 -4.40
CA ILE A 277 -14.31 -16.11 -5.77
C ILE A 277 -14.56 -14.66 -6.20
N GLN A 278 -15.06 -13.78 -5.32
CA GLN A 278 -15.23 -12.35 -5.59
C GLN A 278 -13.90 -11.59 -5.60
N PHE A 279 -12.90 -11.99 -4.80
CA PHE A 279 -11.53 -11.47 -4.85
C PHE A 279 -10.93 -11.75 -6.22
N LEU A 280 -11.02 -13.00 -6.68
CA LEU A 280 -10.49 -13.40 -7.98
C LEU A 280 -11.27 -12.75 -9.12
N VAL A 281 -12.61 -12.70 -9.05
CA VAL A 281 -13.45 -12.16 -10.12
C VAL A 281 -13.41 -10.62 -10.15
N SER A 282 -13.38 -9.94 -9.00
CA SER A 282 -13.29 -8.47 -8.94
C SER A 282 -11.88 -7.98 -9.29
N ALA A 283 -10.82 -8.64 -8.81
CA ALA A 283 -9.46 -8.35 -9.25
C ALA A 283 -9.32 -8.56 -10.76
N MET A 284 -9.83 -9.67 -11.31
CA MET A 284 -9.76 -9.92 -12.76
C MET A 284 -10.60 -8.93 -13.59
N ILE A 285 -11.79 -8.53 -13.13
CA ILE A 285 -12.63 -7.54 -13.83
C ILE A 285 -12.00 -6.15 -13.77
N ILE A 286 -11.49 -5.72 -12.61
CA ILE A 286 -10.84 -4.40 -12.45
C ILE A 286 -9.51 -4.35 -13.22
N LEU A 287 -8.69 -5.41 -13.18
CA LEU A 287 -7.46 -5.52 -13.97
C LEU A 287 -7.74 -5.55 -15.49
N SER A 288 -8.87 -6.12 -15.91
CA SER A 288 -9.31 -6.09 -17.31
C SER A 288 -9.70 -4.69 -17.77
N PHE A 289 -10.35 -3.88 -16.91
CA PHE A 289 -10.66 -2.48 -17.24
C PHE A 289 -9.42 -1.58 -17.19
N CYS A 290 -8.49 -1.77 -16.24
CA CYS A 290 -7.25 -1.01 -16.18
C CYS A 290 -6.29 -1.33 -17.34
N SER A 291 -6.21 -2.59 -17.78
CA SER A 291 -5.35 -3.01 -18.91
C SER A 291 -5.89 -2.60 -20.28
N VAL A 292 -7.20 -2.46 -20.45
CA VAL A 292 -7.83 -1.99 -21.71
C VAL A 292 -7.70 -0.47 -21.87
N PHE A 293 -7.67 0.31 -20.79
CA PHE A 293 -7.61 1.77 -20.85
C PHE A 293 -6.20 2.40 -20.81
N GLN A 294 -5.13 1.62 -20.56
CA GLN A 294 -3.76 2.17 -20.50
C GLN A 294 -2.79 1.64 -21.57
N ARG A 295 -3.23 0.76 -22.47
CA ARG A 295 -2.36 0.23 -23.53
C ARG A 295 -1.88 1.29 -24.55
N GLU A 296 -2.45 2.49 -24.54
CA GLU A 296 -2.06 3.59 -25.43
C GLU A 296 -1.11 4.63 -24.80
N ARG A 297 -0.70 4.50 -23.52
CA ARG A 297 0.19 5.48 -22.86
C ARG A 297 1.53 4.94 -22.33
N VAL A 298 1.91 3.70 -22.62
CA VAL A 298 3.21 3.12 -22.23
C VAL A 298 4.19 3.04 -23.42
N LEU A 299 3.99 3.88 -24.43
CA LEU A 299 5.01 4.15 -25.45
C LEU A 299 5.40 5.62 -25.34
N CYS A 300 6.70 5.86 -25.17
CA CYS A 300 7.40 7.16 -25.13
C CYS A 300 7.59 7.82 -23.76
N VAL A 301 8.52 7.29 -22.96
CA VAL A 301 9.51 8.15 -22.26
C VAL A 301 10.87 7.49 -22.40
N GLY A 302 11.57 7.83 -23.47
CA GLY A 302 12.82 7.22 -23.85
C GLY A 302 13.32 7.77 -25.18
N MET A 303 13.39 9.09 -25.30
CA MET A 303 14.17 9.83 -26.30
C MET A 303 14.17 11.29 -25.85
N PHE A 304 15.26 11.70 -25.19
CA PHE A 304 16.01 12.97 -25.29
C PHE A 304 16.98 13.05 -24.11
#